data_AF-A0A6J4PKF6-F1
#
_entry.id   AF-A0A6J4PKF6-F1
#
_cell.length_a   1.000
_cell.length_b   1.000
_cell.length_c   1.000
_cell.angle_alpha   90.00
_cell.angle_beta   90.00
_cell.angle_gamma   90.00
#
_symmetry.space_group_name_H-M   'P 1'
#
loop_
_entity.id
_entity.type
_entity.pdbx_description
1 polymer ?
#
loop_
_entity_poly.entity_id
_entity_poly.type
_entity_poly.pdbx_seq_one_letter_code
_entity_poly.pdbx_strand_id
1 'polypeptide(L)'
;MREDENYYVTEGTLTFRLGERDVEAPAGTFVHIPKGLVHTHWNATDAPVGLVAFPAPAGFEAFFADLAELMAGMSSGPPDMGKMAAFYEGYGLQVVGPPPNSER
;
A
#
# COMPACT_ATOMS: atom_id res chain seq x y z
N MET A 1 -0.17 7.07 8.23
CA MET A 1 -1.41 7.54 7.55
C MET A 1 -2.30 8.20 8.59
N ARG A 2 -3.11 9.19 8.22
CA ARG A 2 -4.09 9.80 9.14
C ARG A 2 -5.47 9.14 9.04
N GLU A 3 -5.69 8.43 7.94
CA GLU A 3 -6.87 7.69 7.54
C GLU A 3 -6.72 6.21 7.93
N ASP A 4 -7.85 5.53 8.07
CA ASP A 4 -7.95 4.08 8.01
C ASP A 4 -7.87 3.64 6.54
N GLU A 5 -7.45 2.40 6.30
CA GLU A 5 -7.48 1.80 4.98
C GLU A 5 -8.47 0.64 4.90
N ASN A 6 -9.21 0.61 3.80
CA ASN A 6 -10.18 -0.43 3.53
C ASN A 6 -9.90 -1.07 2.18
N TYR A 7 -9.97 -2.38 2.16
CA TYR A 7 -9.68 -3.19 0.99
C TYR A 7 -10.82 -4.17 0.74
N TYR A 8 -11.22 -4.31 -0.52
CA TYR A 8 -12.10 -5.38 -0.96
C TYR A 8 -11.44 -6.14 -2.10
N VAL A 9 -11.18 -7.43 -1.90
CA VAL A 9 -10.54 -8.27 -2.92
C VAL A 9 -11.60 -8.72 -3.93
N THR A 10 -11.41 -8.37 -5.19
CA THR A 10 -12.36 -8.65 -6.27
C THR A 10 -11.99 -9.90 -7.06
N GLU A 11 -10.71 -10.27 -7.10
CA GLU A 11 -10.19 -11.41 -7.86
C GLU A 11 -8.92 -11.97 -7.19
N GLY A 12 -8.72 -13.29 -7.26
CA GLY A 12 -7.53 -13.95 -6.73
C GLY A 12 -7.45 -13.94 -5.19
N THR A 13 -6.23 -14.03 -4.66
CA THR A 13 -5.93 -13.99 -3.22
C THR A 13 -4.81 -13.00 -2.96
N LEU A 14 -5.09 -11.96 -2.17
CA LEU A 14 -4.10 -10.99 -1.72
C LEU A 14 -3.57 -11.39 -0.34
N THR A 15 -2.26 -11.27 -0.10
CA THR A 15 -1.69 -11.50 1.23
C THR A 15 -1.44 -10.17 1.93
N PHE A 16 -1.85 -10.05 3.19
CA PHE A 16 -1.61 -8.90 4.04
C PHE A 16 -0.70 -9.26 5.20
N ARG A 17 0.28 -8.42 5.49
CA ARG A 17 0.96 -8.35 6.79
C ARG A 17 0.24 -7.31 7.63
N LEU A 18 -0.39 -7.71 8.74
CA LEU A 18 -1.10 -6.84 9.68
C LEU A 18 -0.42 -6.91 11.05
N GLY A 19 0.42 -5.94 11.35
CA GLY A 19 1.40 -6.05 12.44
C GLY A 19 2.34 -7.23 12.19
N GLU A 20 2.33 -8.23 13.07
CA GLU A 20 3.18 -9.42 12.97
C GLU A 20 2.51 -10.63 12.29
N ARG A 21 1.28 -10.47 11.79
CA ARG A 21 0.49 -11.60 11.25
C ARG A 21 0.32 -11.49 9.75
N ASP A 22 0.53 -12.62 9.07
CA ASP A 22 0.14 -12.79 7.68
C ASP A 22 -1.30 -13.31 7.58
N VAL A 23 -2.08 -12.72 6.67
CA VAL A 23 -3.47 -13.06 6.41
C VAL A 23 -3.68 -13.17 4.91
N GLU A 24 -4.19 -14.31 4.46
CA GLU A 24 -4.67 -14.48 3.08
C GLU A 24 -6.10 -13.97 2.97
N ALA A 25 -6.34 -13.12 1.97
CA ALA A 25 -7.62 -12.52 1.67
C ALA A 25 -8.05 -12.96 0.25
N PRO A 26 -8.81 -14.07 0.12
CA PRO A 26 -9.36 -14.46 -1.18
C PRO A 26 -10.44 -13.49 -1.66
N ALA A 27 -10.79 -13.55 -2.94
CA ALA A 27 -11.88 -12.77 -3.53
C ALA A 27 -13.17 -12.83 -2.68
N GLY A 28 -13.80 -11.67 -2.49
CA GLY A 28 -14.93 -11.48 -1.58
C GLY A 28 -14.54 -11.08 -0.15
N THR A 29 -13.25 -11.06 0.18
CA THR A 29 -12.78 -10.63 1.50
C THR A 29 -12.73 -9.11 1.60
N PHE A 30 -13.29 -8.59 2.70
CA PHE A 30 -13.11 -7.21 3.12
C PHE A 30 -12.08 -7.13 4.26
N VAL A 31 -11.09 -6.26 4.11
CA VAL A 31 -10.06 -6.02 5.13
C VAL A 31 -10.14 -4.55 5.56
N HIS A 32 -10.37 -4.33 6.86
CA HIS A 32 -10.32 -3.01 7.48
C HIS A 32 -9.05 -2.89 8.31
N ILE A 33 -8.28 -1.85 8.06
CA ILE A 33 -7.00 -1.58 8.72
C ILE A 33 -7.12 -0.23 9.42
N PRO A 34 -7.19 -0.22 10.78
CA PRO A 34 -7.27 1.01 11.52
C PRO A 34 -5.96 1.79 11.42
N LYS A 35 -6.06 3.12 11.42
CA LYS A 35 -4.92 4.03 11.44
C LYS A 35 -3.94 3.67 12.56
N GLY A 36 -2.65 3.75 12.25
CA GLY A 36 -1.57 3.42 13.18
C GLY A 36 -1.21 1.93 13.23
N LEU A 37 -2.01 1.04 12.63
CA LEU A 37 -1.58 -0.35 12.44
C LEU A 37 -0.55 -0.41 11.31
N VAL A 38 0.67 -0.84 11.62
CA VAL A 38 1.70 -1.13 10.62
C VAL A 38 1.23 -2.29 9.75
N HIS A 39 1.25 -2.10 8.43
CA HIS A 39 0.80 -3.11 7.50
C HIS A 39 1.45 -2.99 6.12
N THR A 40 1.32 -4.04 5.33
CA THR A 40 1.61 -4.06 3.89
C THR A 40 0.82 -5.20 3.23
N HIS A 41 0.79 -5.25 1.91
CA HIS A 41 0.17 -6.33 1.15
C HIS A 41 0.97 -6.65 -0.11
N TRP A 42 0.90 -7.90 -0.56
CA TRP A 42 1.52 -8.34 -1.80
C TRP A 42 0.74 -9.51 -2.43
N ASN A 43 0.92 -9.69 -3.73
CA ASN A 43 0.45 -10.88 -4.41
C ASN A 43 1.50 -11.99 -4.22
N ALA A 44 1.16 -13.02 -3.44
CA ALA A 44 2.05 -14.16 -3.17
C ALA A 44 1.95 -15.26 -4.26
N THR A 45 1.18 -15.02 -5.32
CA THR A 45 0.87 -15.99 -6.37
C THR A 45 1.28 -15.48 -7.75
N ASP A 46 1.41 -16.39 -8.71
CA ASP A 46 1.65 -16.04 -10.12
C ASP A 46 0.37 -15.66 -10.88
N ALA A 47 -0.80 -15.76 -10.23
CA ALA A 47 -2.09 -15.40 -10.82
C ALA A 47 -2.42 -13.92 -10.56
N PRO A 48 -3.15 -13.25 -11.46
CA PRO A 48 -3.64 -11.89 -11.21
C PRO A 48 -4.49 -11.79 -9.94
N VAL A 49 -4.38 -10.64 -9.26
CA VAL A 49 -5.19 -10.27 -8.10
C VAL A 49 -5.83 -8.92 -8.38
N GLY A 50 -7.13 -8.82 -8.10
CA GLY A 50 -7.88 -7.57 -8.21
C GLY A 50 -8.32 -7.10 -6.83
N LEU A 51 -8.24 -5.79 -6.60
CA LEU A 51 -8.72 -5.19 -5.37
C LEU A 51 -9.31 -3.79 -5.60
N VAL A 52 -10.15 -3.37 -4.67
CA VAL A 52 -10.54 -1.97 -4.48
C VAL A 52 -9.96 -1.52 -3.14
N ALA A 53 -9.08 -0.54 -3.16
CA ALA A 53 -8.55 0.12 -1.97
C ALA A 53 -9.15 1.50 -1.82
N PHE A 54 -9.62 1.84 -0.62
CA PHE A 54 -10.15 3.17 -0.32
C PHE A 54 -9.81 3.61 1.11
N PRO A 55 -9.05 4.70 1.24
CA PRO A 55 -8.83 5.39 2.51
C PRO A 55 -10.12 5.98 3.09
N ALA A 56 -10.22 6.06 4.41
CA ALA A 56 -11.31 6.73 5.11
C ALA A 56 -10.82 7.48 6.36
N PRO A 57 -11.30 8.71 6.65
CA PRO A 57 -12.21 9.52 5.84
C PRO A 57 -11.56 10.00 4.53
N ALA A 58 -12.34 10.61 3.64
CA ALA A 58 -11.87 11.19 2.38
C ALA A 58 -10.78 12.26 2.60
N GLY A 59 -10.00 12.56 1.56
CA GLY A 59 -8.91 13.54 1.60
C GLY A 59 -7.54 12.99 1.18
N PHE A 60 -7.45 11.71 0.84
CA PHE A 60 -6.22 11.05 0.39
C PHE A 60 -6.10 10.94 -1.14
N GLU A 61 -7.04 11.50 -1.89
CA GLU A 61 -7.15 11.32 -3.35
C GLU A 61 -5.96 11.96 -4.09
N ALA A 62 -5.47 13.11 -3.62
CA ALA A 62 -4.34 13.82 -4.20
C ALA A 62 -3.03 13.01 -4.16
N PHE A 63 -2.89 12.12 -3.17
CA PHE A 63 -1.71 11.27 -3.01
C PHE A 63 -1.38 10.50 -4.30
N PHE A 64 -2.38 9.89 -4.92
CA PHE A 64 -2.16 9.05 -6.10
C PHE A 64 -1.73 9.87 -7.32
N ALA A 65 -2.27 11.09 -7.47
CA ALA A 65 -1.88 11.98 -8.57
C ALA A 65 -0.46 12.49 -8.38
N ASP A 66 -0.11 12.96 -7.19
CA ASP A 66 1.22 13.47 -6.88
C ASP A 66 2.27 12.35 -6.92
N LEU A 67 1.91 11.13 -6.49
CA LEU A 67 2.79 9.97 -6.60
C LEU A 67 3.06 9.64 -8.07
N ALA A 68 2.05 9.69 -8.94
CA ALA A 68 2.24 9.44 -10.37
C ALA A 68 3.17 10.49 -11.01
N GLU A 69 3.04 11.76 -10.64
CA GLU A 69 3.93 12.84 -11.08
C GLU A 69 5.38 12.60 -10.60
N LEU A 70 5.55 12.27 -9.33
CA LEU A 70 6.85 11.94 -8.75
C LEU A 70 7.50 10.76 -9.48
N MET A 71 6.75 9.68 -9.73
CA MET A 71 7.23 8.49 -10.42
C MET A 71 7.60 8.77 -11.88
N ALA A 72 6.83 9.60 -12.60
CA ALA A 72 7.16 10.00 -13.97
C ALA A 72 8.50 10.77 -14.05
N GLY A 73 8.80 11.57 -13.02
CA GLY A 73 10.08 12.28 -12.89
C GLY A 73 11.29 11.40 -12.55
N MET A 74 11.10 10.13 -12.18
CA MET A 74 12.17 9.19 -11.80
C MET A 74 12.68 8.34 -12.96
N SER A 75 12.54 8.80 -14.20
CA SER A 75 12.79 8.04 -15.43
C SER A 75 14.26 7.67 -15.73
N SER A 76 15.20 7.84 -14.79
CA SER A 76 16.56 7.31 -14.93
C SER A 76 17.24 7.06 -13.58
N GLY A 77 17.38 5.78 -13.20
CA GLY A 77 18.12 5.34 -12.01
C GLY A 77 17.24 4.88 -10.83
N PRO A 78 17.85 4.33 -9.77
CA PRO A 78 17.12 3.94 -8.57
C PRO A 78 16.39 5.14 -7.96
N PRO A 79 15.18 4.94 -7.38
CA PRO A 79 14.41 6.01 -6.76
C PRO A 79 15.24 6.78 -5.72
N ASP A 80 15.13 8.10 -5.73
CA ASP A 80 15.68 8.94 -4.66
C ASP A 80 14.86 8.68 -3.38
N MET A 81 15.38 7.81 -2.53
CA MET A 81 14.72 7.37 -1.30
C MET A 81 14.47 8.54 -0.34
N GLY A 82 15.27 9.62 -0.40
CA GLY A 82 15.07 10.82 0.41
C GLY A 82 13.85 11.62 -0.04
N LYS A 83 13.70 11.83 -1.36
CA LYS A 83 12.49 12.45 -1.93
C LYS A 83 11.26 11.60 -1.67
N MET A 84 11.38 10.29 -1.76
CA MET A 84 10.27 9.39 -1.48
C MET A 84 9.84 9.42 -0.02
N ALA A 85 10.79 9.39 0.91
CA ALA A 85 10.49 9.53 2.33
C ALA A 85 9.79 10.87 2.65
N ALA A 86 10.31 11.99 2.12
CA ALA A 86 9.71 13.31 2.31
C ALA A 86 8.30 13.41 1.71
N PHE A 87 8.09 12.81 0.54
CA PHE A 87 6.77 12.71 -0.10
C PHE A 87 5.77 11.98 0.80
N TYR A 88 6.13 10.78 1.28
CA TYR A 88 5.28 10.00 2.18
C TYR A 88 4.98 10.75 3.48
N GLU A 89 5.99 11.39 4.09
CA GLU A 89 5.82 12.17 5.32
C GLU A 89 4.83 13.34 5.15
N GLY A 90 4.85 14.03 4.01
CA GLY A 90 3.87 15.09 3.69
C GLY A 90 2.42 14.60 3.70
N TYR A 91 2.21 13.34 3.32
CA TYR A 91 0.92 12.65 3.39
C TYR A 91 0.65 11.98 4.74
N GLY A 92 1.54 12.16 5.73
CA GLY A 92 1.43 11.55 7.05
C GLY A 92 1.69 10.04 7.03
N LEU A 93 2.36 9.53 5.99
CA LEU A 93 2.80 8.14 5.89
C LEU A 93 4.21 8.00 6.45
N GLN A 94 4.39 7.01 7.31
CA GLN A 94 5.70 6.60 7.79
C GLN A 94 6.00 5.23 7.17
N VAL A 95 6.98 5.18 6.28
CA VAL A 95 7.49 3.92 5.73
C VAL A 95 8.42 3.30 6.76
N VAL A 96 8.08 2.10 7.25
CA VAL A 96 8.80 1.44 8.36
C VAL A 96 9.85 0.44 7.90
N GLY A 97 10.01 0.27 6.59
CA GLY A 97 10.95 -0.69 5.99
C GLY A 97 10.41 -1.27 4.69
N PRO A 98 11.16 -2.16 4.04
CA PRO A 98 10.66 -2.90 2.89
C PRO A 98 9.55 -3.88 3.34
N PRO A 99 8.64 -4.27 2.43
CA PRO A 99 7.70 -5.35 2.69
C PRO A 99 8.44 -6.64 3.06
N PRO A 100 7.93 -7.45 3.98
CA PRO A 100 8.40 -8.82 4.14
C PRO A 100 8.32 -9.55 2.79
N ASN A 101 9.36 -10.32 2.45
CA ASN A 101 9.47 -11.06 1.18
C ASN A 101 9.62 -10.23 -0.10
N SER A 102 10.10 -8.98 -0.03
CA SER A 102 10.40 -8.14 -1.21
C SER A 102 11.52 -8.66 -2.13
N GLU A 103 12.11 -9.82 -1.84
CA GLU A 103 13.22 -10.44 -2.58
C GLU A 103 12.78 -11.61 -3.48
N ARG A 104 11.47 -11.89 -3.59
CA ARG A 104 10.94 -12.87 -4.55
C ARG A 104 10.59 -12.24 -5.88
#